data_AF-A0A8S9LV97-F1
#
_entry.id   AF-A0A8S9LV97-F1
#
_cell.length_a   1.000
_cell.length_b   1.000
_cell.length_c   1.000
_cell.angle_alpha   90.00
_cell.angle_beta   90.00
_cell.angle_gamma   90.00
#
_symmetry.space_group_name_H-M   'P 1'
#
loop_
_entity.id
_entity.type
_entity.pdbx_description
1 polymer ?
#
loop_
_entity_poly.entity_id
_entity_poly.type
_entity_poly.pdbx_seq_one_letter_code
_entity_poly.pdbx_strand_id
1 'polypeptide(L)'
;MTHPHEEYMHMKELKKYNNMLGCIADALYGIPTRCPCGGRIVDEVSPGKKFPSDFDTQPGRKYFTGANFEDDGLHFRQPWVFTIEDEVKG
;
A
#
# COMPACT_ATOMS: atom_id res chain seq x y z
N MET A 1 -20.43 -10.28 29.51
CA MET A 1 -19.05 -10.78 29.46
C MET A 1 -18.99 -11.63 28.20
N THR A 2 -18.29 -11.16 27.18
CA THR A 2 -18.14 -11.86 25.89
C THR A 2 -17.42 -13.18 26.11
N HIS A 3 -17.73 -14.20 25.32
CA HIS A 3 -17.10 -15.51 25.49
C HIS A 3 -15.59 -15.40 25.19
N PRO A 4 -14.68 -16.06 25.92
CA PRO A 4 -13.22 -15.90 25.72
C PRO A 4 -12.75 -16.11 24.28
N HIS A 5 -13.45 -16.94 23.52
CA HIS A 5 -13.21 -17.12 22.08
C HIS A 5 -13.55 -15.88 21.25
N GLU A 6 -14.66 -15.20 21.53
CA GLU A 6 -15.07 -13.99 20.81
C GLU A 6 -14.09 -12.85 21.07
N GLU A 7 -13.64 -12.69 22.31
CA GLU A 7 -12.61 -11.70 22.68
C GLU A 7 -11.29 -11.95 21.95
N TYR A 8 -10.86 -13.22 21.86
CA TYR A 8 -9.68 -13.60 21.09
C TYR A 8 -9.81 -13.27 19.60
N MET A 9 -10.96 -13.58 18.99
CA MET A 9 -11.21 -13.29 17.58
C MET A 9 -11.22 -11.78 17.32
N HIS A 10 -11.87 -11.00 18.19
CA HIS A 10 -11.88 -9.54 18.11
C HIS A 10 -10.47 -8.95 18.21
N MET A 11 -9.65 -9.41 19.17
CA MET A 11 -8.26 -8.96 19.30
C MET A 11 -7.41 -9.32 18.07
N LYS A 12 -7.67 -10.48 17.46
CA LYS A 12 -7.01 -10.90 16.22
C LYS A 12 -7.36 -10.00 15.04
N GLU A 13 -8.63 -9.59 14.93
CA GLU A 13 -9.09 -8.63 13.91
C GLU A 13 -8.49 -7.24 14.13
N LEU A 14 -8.48 -6.75 15.38
CA LEU A 14 -7.88 -5.47 15.72
C LEU A 14 -6.38 -5.45 15.40
N LYS A 15 -5.66 -6.54 15.66
CA LYS A 15 -4.25 -6.67 15.28
C LYS A 15 -4.05 -6.60 13.76
N LYS A 16 -4.93 -7.23 12.97
CA LYS A 16 -4.87 -7.14 11.49
C LYS A 16 -5.09 -5.71 11.04
N TYR A 17 -6.08 -5.01 11.60
CA TYR A 17 -6.36 -3.60 11.29
C TYR A 17 -5.17 -2.69 11.64
N ASN A 18 -4.57 -2.85 12.83
CA ASN A 18 -3.39 -2.06 13.21
C ASN A 18 -2.19 -2.33 12.30
N ASN A 19 -1.97 -3.58 11.89
CA ASN A 19 -0.91 -3.90 10.91
C ASN A 19 -1.18 -3.24 9.55
N MET A 20 -2.44 -3.20 9.11
CA MET A 20 -2.86 -2.52 7.88
C MET A 20 -2.54 -1.02 7.95
N LEU A 21 -2.86 -0.37 9.06
CA LEU A 21 -2.52 1.04 9.30
C LEU A 21 -1.00 1.27 9.29
N GLY A 22 -0.22 0.37 9.90
CA GLY A 22 1.24 0.43 9.86
C GLY A 22 1.78 0.39 8.43
N CYS A 23 1.27 -0.50 7.58
CA CYS A 23 1.67 -0.56 6.17
C CYS A 23 1.36 0.76 5.42
N ILE A 24 0.25 1.44 5.76
CA ILE A 24 -0.12 2.75 5.20
C ILE A 24 0.83 3.84 5.66
N ALA A 25 1.16 3.88 6.95
CA ALA A 25 2.15 4.83 7.45
C ALA A 25 3.52 4.62 6.79
N ASP A 26 3.99 3.38 6.70
CA ASP A 26 5.27 3.05 6.07
C ASP A 26 5.33 3.46 4.59
N ALA A 27 4.20 3.33 3.86
CA ALA A 27 4.08 3.75 2.47
C ALA A 27 4.04 5.28 2.32
N LEU A 28 3.38 5.99 3.24
CA LEU A 28 3.26 7.45 3.20
C LEU A 28 4.57 8.18 3.52
N TYR A 29 5.41 7.60 4.38
CA TYR A 29 6.65 8.21 4.86
C TYR A 29 7.91 7.47 4.37
N GLY A 30 7.78 6.56 3.43
CA GLY A 30 8.88 5.71 2.98
C GLY A 30 8.52 4.83 1.79
N ILE A 31 9.38 3.85 1.52
CA ILE A 31 9.17 2.90 0.43
C ILE A 31 8.29 1.76 0.92
N PRO A 32 7.09 1.54 0.34
CA PRO A 32 6.19 0.48 0.77
C PRO A 32 6.83 -0.90 0.52
N THR A 33 6.99 -1.68 1.57
CA THR A 33 7.53 -3.05 1.49
C THR A 33 6.44 -4.12 1.46
N ARG A 34 5.21 -3.77 1.86
CA ARG A 34 4.07 -4.69 1.95
C ARG A 34 2.74 -4.00 1.64
N CYS A 35 1.85 -4.71 0.96
CA CYS A 35 0.47 -4.29 0.72
C CYS A 35 -0.37 -4.45 2.01
N PRO A 36 -1.39 -3.63 2.30
CA PRO A 36 -2.21 -3.77 3.51
C PRO A 36 -3.01 -5.08 3.50
N CYS A 37 -3.30 -5.63 2.32
CA CYS A 37 -3.86 -6.97 2.15
C CYS A 37 -2.88 -8.10 2.55
N GLY A 38 -1.63 -7.77 2.89
CA GLY A 38 -0.57 -8.69 3.27
C GLY A 38 0.28 -9.20 2.10
N GLY A 39 -0.09 -8.84 0.86
CA GLY A 39 0.64 -9.18 -0.36
C GLY A 39 1.99 -8.46 -0.50
N ARG A 40 2.84 -8.99 -1.39
CA ARG A 40 4.12 -8.35 -1.75
C ARG A 40 3.88 -7.12 -2.60
N ILE A 41 4.78 -6.15 -2.48
CA ILE A 41 4.87 -5.01 -3.40
C ILE A 41 5.78 -5.41 -4.57
N VAL A 42 5.39 -4.99 -5.78
CA VAL A 42 6.17 -5.17 -7.01
C VAL A 42 6.37 -3.82 -7.68
N ASP A 43 7.49 -3.69 -8.37
CA ASP A 43 7.81 -2.53 -9.20
C ASP A 43 7.13 -2.69 -10.55
N GLU A 44 6.16 -1.83 -10.81
CA GLU A 44 5.41 -1.84 -12.06
C GLU A 44 5.76 -0.62 -12.90
N VAL A 45 6.04 -0.84 -14.19
CA VAL A 45 6.25 0.22 -15.18
C VAL A 45 5.07 0.20 -16.16
N SER A 46 4.37 1.32 -16.30
CA SER A 46 3.26 1.47 -17.23
C SER A 46 3.62 2.42 -18.39
N PRO A 47 3.33 2.07 -19.66
CA PRO A 47 3.61 2.92 -20.81
C PRO A 47 2.64 4.11 -20.95
N GLY A 48 1.53 4.12 -20.20
CA GLY A 48 0.53 5.19 -20.24
C GLY A 48 -0.30 5.27 -18.95
N LYS A 49 -1.28 6.17 -18.93
CA LYS A 49 -2.26 6.27 -17.84
C LYS A 49 -2.94 4.93 -17.66
N LYS A 50 -2.82 4.33 -16.47
CA LYS A 50 -3.46 3.05 -16.19
C LYS A 50 -4.92 3.21 -15.74
N PHE A 51 -5.25 4.36 -15.15
CA PHE A 51 -6.61 4.73 -14.71
C PHE A 51 -6.85 6.23 -14.90
N PRO A 52 -8.12 6.69 -14.90
CA PRO A 52 -8.44 8.10 -15.07
C PRO A 52 -7.84 9.01 -13.98
N SER A 53 -7.75 8.50 -12.76
CA SER A 53 -7.15 9.18 -11.58
C SER A 53 -5.63 9.06 -11.50
N ASP A 54 -4.97 8.61 -12.57
CA ASP A 54 -3.54 8.38 -12.57
C ASP A 54 -2.76 9.69 -12.75
N PHE A 55 -2.27 10.22 -11.62
CA PHE A 55 -1.63 11.54 -11.52
C PHE A 55 -0.14 11.56 -11.91
N ASP A 56 0.53 10.42 -12.08
CA ASP A 56 1.97 10.41 -12.43
C ASP A 56 2.18 10.83 -13.88
N THR A 57 2.60 12.06 -14.17
CA THR A 57 2.72 12.53 -15.56
C THR A 57 4.01 12.12 -16.27
N GLN A 58 4.89 11.36 -15.62
CA GLN A 58 6.21 11.05 -16.16
C GLN A 58 6.20 9.96 -17.26
N PRO A 59 7.10 10.03 -18.25
CA PRO A 59 7.32 8.94 -19.21
C PRO A 59 7.80 7.68 -18.49
N GLY A 60 7.17 6.53 -18.77
CA GLY A 60 7.52 5.27 -18.11
C GLY A 60 7.09 5.20 -16.64
N ARG A 61 5.92 5.77 -16.32
CA ARG A 61 5.26 5.81 -15.01
C ARG A 61 5.58 4.58 -14.17
N LYS A 62 6.18 4.78 -13.01
CA LYS A 62 6.63 3.70 -12.12
C LYS A 62 5.81 3.68 -10.84
N TYR A 63 5.41 2.49 -10.43
CA TYR A 63 4.57 2.30 -9.25
C TYR A 63 5.09 1.18 -8.38
N PHE A 64 5.00 1.39 -7.07
CA PHE A 64 4.96 0.30 -6.10
C PHE A 64 3.53 -0.21 -6.04
N THR A 65 3.30 -1.43 -6.54
CA THR A 65 1.95 -2.01 -6.66
C THR A 65 1.85 -3.31 -5.87
N GLY A 66 0.73 -3.56 -5.19
CA GLY A 66 0.46 -4.89 -4.63
C GLY A 66 0.43 -5.95 -5.74
N ALA A 67 1.07 -7.10 -5.53
CA ALA A 67 1.14 -8.15 -6.56
C ALA A 67 -0.23 -8.63 -7.06
N ASN A 68 -1.25 -8.57 -6.20
CA ASN A 68 -2.64 -8.89 -6.52
C ASN A 68 -3.50 -7.62 -6.48
N PHE A 69 -3.01 -6.51 -7.03
CA PHE A 69 -3.71 -5.23 -6.96
C PHE A 69 -5.11 -5.31 -7.59
N GLU A 70 -6.11 -4.96 -6.79
CA GLU A 70 -7.46 -4.64 -7.22
C GLU A 70 -7.72 -3.17 -6.90
N ASP A 71 -8.44 -2.44 -7.75
CA ASP A 71 -8.80 -1.03 -7.52
C ASP A 71 -10.00 -0.94 -6.55
N ASP A 72 -9.84 -1.54 -5.37
CA ASP A 72 -10.83 -1.65 -4.30
C ASP A 72 -10.59 -0.64 -3.16
N GLY A 73 -9.56 0.20 -3.31
CA GLY A 73 -9.12 1.17 -2.29
C GLY A 73 -8.36 0.55 -1.11
N LEU A 74 -8.14 -0.76 -1.09
CA LEU A 74 -7.41 -1.48 -0.03
C LEU A 74 -6.04 -1.99 -0.49
N HIS A 75 -5.83 -2.12 -1.80
CA HIS A 75 -4.53 -2.49 -2.36
C HIS A 75 -3.65 -1.27 -2.63
N PHE A 76 -2.36 -1.37 -2.29
CA PHE A 76 -1.42 -0.30 -2.60
C PHE A 76 -1.13 -0.19 -4.08
N ARG A 77 -1.15 1.06 -4.53
CA ARG A 77 -0.46 1.51 -5.73
C ARG A 77 0.04 2.93 -5.51
N GLN A 78 1.34 3.10 -5.38
CA GLN A 78 1.96 4.39 -5.11
C GLN A 78 2.96 4.75 -6.22
N PRO A 79 2.84 5.94 -6.84
CA PRO A 79 3.85 6.41 -7.78
C PRO A 79 5.24 6.55 -7.13
N TRP A 80 6.29 6.12 -7.84
CA TRP A 80 7.68 6.23 -7.41
C TRP A 80 8.16 7.67 -7.18
N VAL A 81 7.52 8.65 -7.82
CA VAL A 81 7.93 10.06 -7.71
C VAL A 81 7.85 10.58 -6.27
N PHE A 82 6.85 10.12 -5.51
CA PHE A 82 6.68 10.52 -4.11
C PHE A 82 7.79 9.95 -3.21
N THR A 83 8.34 8.78 -3.55
CA THR A 83 9.41 8.15 -2.76
C THR A 83 10.80 8.69 -3.07
N ILE A 84 11.07 9.18 -4.29
CA ILE A 84 12.38 9.75 -4.65
C ILE A 84 12.58 11.14 -4.04
N GLU A 85 11.53 11.93 -3.87
CA GLU A 85 11.65 13.24 -3.21
C GLU A 85 12.14 13.14 -1.76
N ASP A 86 11.82 12.05 -1.06
CA ASP A 86 12.31 11.80 0.32
C ASP A 86 13.78 11.38 0.33
N GLU A 87 14.27 10.64 -0.67
CA GLU A 87 15.69 10.23 -0.75
C GLU A 87 16.62 11.39 -1.14
N VAL A 88 16.14 12.37 -1.94
CA VAL A 88 16.97 13.51 -2.41
C VAL A 88 17.04 14.64 -1.39
N LYS A 89 16.10 14.71 -0.44
CA LYS A 89 16.09 15.70 0.66
C LYS A 89 16.83 15.23 1.91
N GLY A 90 17.36 14.01 1.93
CA GLY A 90 18.13 13.40 3.01
C GLY A 90 19.63 13.70 2.97
#